data_AF-A0A382LCB0-F1
#
_entry.id   AF-A0A382LCB0-F1
#
_cell.length_a   1.000
_cell.length_b   1.000
_cell.length_c   1.000
_cell.angle_alpha   90.00
_cell.angle_beta   90.00
_cell.angle_gamma   90.00
#
_symmetry.space_group_name_H-M   'P 1'
#
loop_
_entity.id
_entity.type
_entity.pdbx_description
1 polymer ?
#
loop_
_entity_poly.entity_id
_entity_poly.type
_entity_poly.pdbx_seq_one_letter_code
_entity_poly.pdbx_strand_id
1 'polypeptide(L)'
;MAVVGSESNPLRVAIIGSGPAGFYTVSNFMKLKDVHVEMDMYDRLPTPFGLVRAGVAPDHQKDKSVTRAYEKSAAYPGFRFFGNVEYGLHIHLDDLRRHYHQVIFTTGSPFDRNLGISGEHLEGSHSATEFVAWYNGHPDFADRQFDLTRENVVVVGMGNVAMDVARILCKTHAELAATDMADHALRVLQQSKVRNVYILGRRGPAQAAFTPPEIKEMGEFEEADVNVLAEEAMLDVASQALLDASQDKNTLKNVAAVQAYAVRENQRKPRQLYIRFL
;
A
#
# COMPACT_ATOMS: atom_id res chain seq x y z
N MET A 1 -29.08 -21.66 29.83
CA MET A 1 -27.72 -21.39 29.30
C MET A 1 -27.28 -20.04 29.81
N ALA A 2 -26.01 -19.87 30.19
CA ALA A 2 -25.50 -18.58 30.63
C ALA A 2 -25.59 -17.54 29.49
N VAL A 3 -25.76 -16.26 29.84
CA VAL A 3 -25.89 -15.17 28.86
C VAL A 3 -24.59 -15.03 28.08
N VAL A 4 -24.68 -14.93 26.75
CA VAL A 4 -23.52 -14.69 25.87
C VAL A 4 -22.87 -13.36 26.24
N GLY A 5 -21.55 -13.35 26.40
CA GLY A 5 -20.79 -12.19 26.88
C GLY A 5 -20.57 -12.18 28.39
N SER A 6 -20.97 -13.23 29.12
CA SER A 6 -20.58 -13.43 30.52
C SER A 6 -19.25 -14.18 30.63
N GLU A 7 -18.60 -14.14 31.79
CA GLU A 7 -17.35 -14.89 32.03
C GLU A 7 -17.50 -16.40 31.80
N SER A 8 -18.66 -16.96 32.17
CA SER A 8 -18.96 -18.40 31.97
C SER A 8 -19.46 -18.75 30.56
N ASN A 9 -19.78 -17.75 29.72
CA ASN A 9 -20.17 -17.93 28.33
C ASN A 9 -19.72 -16.72 27.49
N PRO A 10 -18.41 -16.59 27.19
CA PRO A 10 -17.87 -15.46 26.45
C PRO A 10 -18.52 -15.28 25.09
N LEU A 11 -18.58 -14.02 24.63
CA LEU A 11 -18.84 -13.72 23.23
C LEU A 11 -17.61 -14.14 22.41
N ARG A 12 -17.67 -15.34 21.82
CA ARG A 12 -16.67 -15.84 20.85
C ARG A 12 -16.83 -15.19 19.47
N VAL A 13 -15.76 -14.57 18.97
CA VAL A 13 -15.69 -13.88 17.68
C VAL A 13 -14.53 -14.42 16.85
N ALA A 14 -14.80 -14.84 15.62
CA ALA A 14 -13.77 -15.16 14.64
C ALA A 14 -13.51 -13.95 13.72
N ILE A 15 -12.25 -13.62 13.49
CA ILE A 15 -11.82 -12.52 12.62
C ILE A 15 -10.95 -13.11 11.50
N ILE A 16 -11.33 -12.91 10.25
CA ILE A 16 -10.64 -13.48 9.08
C ILE A 16 -9.83 -12.38 8.39
N GLY A 17 -8.51 -12.42 8.56
CA GLY A 17 -7.55 -11.45 8.05
C GLY A 17 -6.99 -10.55 9.16
N SER A 18 -5.67 -10.46 9.24
CA SER A 18 -4.93 -9.78 10.31
C SER A 18 -4.38 -8.41 9.92
N GLY A 19 -4.96 -7.78 8.89
CA GLY A 19 -4.65 -6.40 8.53
C GLY A 19 -5.20 -5.37 9.53
N PRO A 20 -5.06 -4.06 9.22
CA PRO A 20 -5.58 -2.97 10.05
C PRO A 20 -7.03 -3.14 10.49
N ALA A 21 -7.91 -3.52 9.56
CA ALA A 21 -9.33 -3.71 9.86
C ALA A 21 -9.55 -4.80 10.92
N GLY A 22 -8.79 -5.90 10.87
CA GLY A 22 -8.87 -6.98 11.86
C GLY A 22 -8.40 -6.51 13.24
N PHE A 23 -7.27 -5.82 13.33
CA PHE A 23 -6.78 -5.30 14.61
C PHE A 23 -7.64 -4.16 15.17
N TYR A 24 -8.21 -3.30 14.31
CA TYR A 24 -9.16 -2.29 14.79
C TYR A 24 -10.45 -2.93 15.33
N THR A 25 -10.93 -4.02 14.72
CA THR A 25 -12.01 -4.84 15.28
C THR A 25 -11.66 -5.33 16.69
N VAL A 26 -10.49 -5.94 16.88
CA VAL A 26 -10.02 -6.37 18.21
C VAL A 26 -9.99 -5.20 19.19
N SER A 27 -9.39 -4.08 18.80
CA SER A 27 -9.28 -2.89 19.66
C SER A 27 -10.63 -2.31 20.07
N ASN A 28 -11.66 -2.47 19.24
CA ASN A 28 -13.01 -1.99 19.53
C ASN A 28 -13.76 -2.94 20.48
N PHE A 29 -13.61 -4.26 20.32
CA PHE A 29 -14.15 -5.22 21.29
C PHE A 29 -13.52 -5.05 22.68
N MET A 30 -12.22 -4.78 22.76
CA MET A 30 -11.52 -4.53 24.04
C MET A 30 -12.06 -3.31 24.82
N LYS A 31 -12.77 -2.39 24.16
CA LYS A 31 -13.38 -1.22 24.81
C LYS A 31 -14.68 -1.56 25.53
N LEU A 32 -15.31 -2.70 25.22
CA LEU A 32 -16.53 -3.16 25.88
C LEU A 32 -16.16 -3.61 27.31
N LYS A 33 -16.79 -3.00 28.31
CA LYS A 33 -16.49 -3.28 29.73
C LYS A 33 -17.40 -4.36 30.33
N ASP A 34 -18.62 -4.46 29.84
CA ASP A 34 -19.66 -5.33 30.40
C ASP A 34 -19.85 -6.61 29.57
N VAL A 35 -18.94 -6.90 28.63
CA VAL A 35 -18.97 -8.07 27.76
C VAL A 35 -17.62 -8.76 27.82
N HIS A 36 -17.62 -10.01 28.27
CA HIS A 36 -16.47 -10.90 28.16
C HIS A 36 -16.39 -11.43 26.73
N VAL A 37 -15.29 -11.14 26.03
CA VAL A 37 -15.11 -11.45 24.61
C VAL A 37 -13.86 -12.32 24.45
N GLU A 38 -14.00 -13.40 23.69
CA GLU A 38 -12.88 -14.19 23.19
C GLU A 38 -12.79 -14.02 21.68
N MET A 39 -11.61 -13.71 21.17
CA MET A 39 -11.38 -13.37 19.77
C MET A 39 -10.28 -14.26 19.21
N ASP A 40 -10.60 -14.95 18.12
CA ASP A 40 -9.62 -15.69 17.34
C ASP A 40 -9.45 -15.02 15.98
N MET A 41 -8.22 -14.62 15.68
CA MET A 41 -7.87 -14.03 14.39
C MET A 41 -7.12 -15.04 13.55
N TYR A 42 -7.64 -15.30 12.36
CA TYR A 42 -7.07 -16.22 11.38
C TYR A 42 -6.44 -15.43 10.24
N ASP A 43 -5.26 -15.84 9.81
CA ASP A 43 -4.63 -15.31 8.61
C ASP A 43 -3.96 -16.44 7.82
N ARG A 44 -4.04 -16.36 6.50
CA ARG A 44 -3.38 -17.32 5.61
C ARG A 44 -1.86 -17.20 5.69
N LEU A 45 -1.33 -16.03 6.04
CA LEU A 45 0.11 -15.82 6.19
C LEU A 45 0.55 -16.16 7.62
N PRO A 46 1.81 -16.60 7.80
CA PRO A 46 2.36 -16.82 9.14
C PRO A 46 2.60 -15.51 9.90
N THR A 47 2.73 -14.38 9.19
CA THR A 47 2.99 -13.06 9.77
C THR A 47 1.75 -12.18 9.74
N PRO A 48 1.39 -11.50 10.85
CA PRO A 48 0.24 -10.63 10.90
C PRO A 48 0.49 -9.26 10.23
N PHE A 49 -0.51 -8.37 10.34
CA PHE A 49 -0.50 -6.94 9.96
C PHE A 49 -0.82 -6.62 8.51
N GLY A 50 -0.98 -7.63 7.65
CA GLY A 50 -1.39 -7.47 6.25
C GLY A 50 -0.56 -6.42 5.51
N LEU A 51 -1.21 -5.48 4.81
CA LEU A 51 -0.53 -4.45 4.03
C LEU A 51 0.32 -3.47 4.86
N VAL A 52 0.17 -3.39 6.19
CA VAL A 52 1.12 -2.59 6.99
C VAL A 52 2.52 -3.21 6.93
N ARG A 53 2.61 -4.54 6.84
CA ARG A 53 3.86 -5.26 6.64
C ARG A 53 4.23 -5.40 5.16
N ALA A 54 3.28 -5.87 4.34
CA ALA A 54 3.55 -6.31 2.98
C ALA A 54 3.19 -5.28 1.88
N GLY A 55 2.64 -4.13 2.25
CA GLY A 55 2.17 -3.09 1.32
C GLY A 55 2.87 -1.75 1.50
N VAL A 56 2.84 -1.20 2.72
CA VAL A 56 3.51 0.08 3.06
C VAL A 56 4.96 0.01 2.64
N ALA A 57 5.39 0.98 1.83
CA ALA A 57 6.71 1.01 1.27
C ALA A 57 7.80 0.95 2.36
N PRO A 58 8.95 0.31 2.09
CA PRO A 58 9.97 0.09 3.10
C PRO A 58 10.63 1.40 3.56
N ASP A 59 10.55 2.47 2.78
CA ASP A 59 11.00 3.80 3.17
C ASP A 59 9.96 4.62 3.96
N HIS A 60 8.75 4.07 4.20
CA HIS A 60 7.68 4.66 5.01
C HIS A 60 7.57 4.00 6.39
N GLN A 61 8.70 3.83 7.09
CA GLN A 61 8.76 3.18 8.41
C GLN A 61 7.86 3.82 9.48
N LYS A 62 7.62 5.13 9.37
CA LYS A 62 6.73 5.85 10.30
C LYS A 62 5.28 5.34 10.20
N ASP A 63 4.83 4.95 9.01
CA ASP A 63 3.46 4.47 8.81
C ASP A 63 3.29 3.04 9.35
N LYS A 64 4.38 2.25 9.30
CA LYS A 64 4.43 0.91 9.94
C LYS A 64 4.34 0.97 11.47
N SER A 65 4.49 2.14 12.08
CA SER A 65 4.49 2.31 13.53
C SER A 65 3.15 2.02 14.23
N VAL A 66 2.06 1.95 13.46
CA VAL A 66 0.73 1.52 13.93
C VAL A 66 0.74 0.08 14.49
N THR A 67 1.70 -0.75 14.08
CA THR A 67 1.90 -2.11 14.58
C THR A 67 2.04 -2.17 16.10
N ARG A 68 2.60 -1.14 16.76
CA ARG A 68 2.64 -1.06 18.23
C ARG A 68 1.26 -1.07 18.88
N ALA A 69 0.27 -0.45 18.24
CA ALA A 69 -1.11 -0.51 18.70
C ALA A 69 -1.70 -1.91 18.50
N TYR A 70 -1.33 -2.59 17.42
CA TYR A 70 -1.76 -3.95 17.13
C TYR A 70 -1.16 -4.97 18.10
N GLU A 71 0.11 -4.82 18.47
CA GLU A 71 0.77 -5.62 19.50
C GLU A 71 0.07 -5.46 20.87
N LYS A 72 -0.33 -4.23 21.21
CA LYS A 72 -1.15 -3.99 22.41
C LYS A 72 -2.50 -4.70 22.35
N SER A 73 -3.14 -4.74 21.18
CA SER A 73 -4.36 -5.52 20.97
C SER A 73 -4.10 -7.03 21.04
N ALA A 74 -2.97 -7.50 20.51
CA ALA A 74 -2.59 -8.91 20.54
C ALA A 74 -2.26 -9.42 21.95
N ALA A 75 -1.85 -8.52 22.86
CA ALA A 75 -1.60 -8.84 24.26
C ALA A 75 -2.88 -8.97 25.12
N TYR A 76 -4.07 -8.77 24.53
CA TYR A 76 -5.32 -8.96 25.25
C TYR A 76 -5.50 -10.45 25.64
N PRO A 77 -5.79 -10.79 26.92
CA PRO A 77 -5.86 -12.18 27.35
C PRO A 77 -6.86 -13.05 26.59
N GLY A 78 -7.98 -12.46 26.13
CA GLY A 78 -8.98 -13.15 25.33
C GLY A 78 -8.71 -13.15 23.82
N PHE A 79 -7.50 -12.77 23.37
CA PHE A 79 -7.14 -12.74 21.95
C PHE A 79 -6.16 -13.87 21.62
N ARG A 80 -6.39 -14.55 20.49
CA ARG A 80 -5.45 -15.52 19.92
C ARG A 80 -5.27 -15.28 18.43
N PHE A 81 -4.05 -15.49 17.95
CA PHE A 81 -3.70 -15.41 16.54
C PHE A 81 -3.34 -16.78 15.99
N PHE A 82 -3.93 -17.13 14.85
CA PHE A 82 -3.71 -18.36 14.10
C PHE A 82 -3.27 -18.00 12.68
N GLY A 83 -1.95 -17.81 12.51
CA GLY A 83 -1.35 -17.64 11.19
C GLY A 83 -1.25 -18.97 10.43
N ASN A 84 -1.01 -18.91 9.12
CA ASN A 84 -0.99 -20.07 8.22
C ASN A 84 -2.31 -20.87 8.21
N VAL A 85 -3.44 -20.19 8.46
CA VAL A 85 -4.80 -20.75 8.40
C VAL A 85 -5.63 -19.95 7.41
N GLU A 86 -5.77 -20.51 6.21
CA GLU A 86 -6.52 -19.90 5.11
C GLU A 86 -8.02 -20.26 5.14
N TYR A 87 -8.86 -19.23 5.16
CA TYR A 87 -10.31 -19.37 4.98
C TYR A 87 -10.63 -19.79 3.53
N GLY A 88 -11.52 -20.78 3.40
CA GLY A 88 -11.85 -21.38 2.10
C GLY A 88 -10.98 -22.59 1.76
N LEU A 89 -9.92 -22.87 2.52
CA LEU A 89 -9.08 -24.05 2.38
C LEU A 89 -9.03 -24.89 3.67
N HIS A 90 -8.69 -24.28 4.80
CA HIS A 90 -8.54 -24.97 6.08
C HIS A 90 -9.76 -24.84 6.97
N ILE A 91 -10.44 -23.69 6.90
CA ILE A 91 -11.65 -23.38 7.65
C ILE A 91 -12.72 -22.82 6.70
N HIS A 92 -13.96 -23.23 6.91
CA HIS A 92 -15.11 -22.73 6.17
C HIS A 92 -16.13 -22.07 7.09
N LEU A 93 -17.07 -21.32 6.51
CA LEU A 93 -18.09 -20.60 7.28
C LEU A 93 -18.93 -21.54 8.16
N ASP A 94 -19.17 -22.77 7.72
CA ASP A 94 -19.93 -23.75 8.49
C ASP A 94 -19.18 -24.26 9.72
N ASP A 95 -17.85 -24.37 9.66
CA ASP A 95 -17.01 -24.66 10.83
C ASP A 95 -17.11 -23.48 11.81
N LEU A 96 -16.90 -22.26 11.30
CA LEU A 96 -16.92 -21.05 12.12
C LEU A 96 -18.28 -20.83 12.80
N ARG A 97 -19.39 -21.07 12.09
CA ARG A 97 -20.75 -20.94 12.65
C ARG A 97 -21.04 -21.91 13.80
N ARG A 98 -20.35 -23.06 13.86
CA ARG A 98 -20.51 -24.03 14.96
C ARG A 98 -19.77 -23.58 16.23
N HIS A 99 -18.72 -22.78 16.09
CA HIS A 99 -17.80 -22.44 17.18
C HIS A 99 -17.85 -20.98 17.63
N TYR A 100 -18.35 -20.06 16.79
CA TYR A 100 -18.34 -18.63 17.06
C TYR A 100 -19.75 -18.03 17.00
N HIS A 101 -19.99 -17.01 17.82
CA HIS A 101 -21.22 -16.24 17.78
C HIS A 101 -21.20 -15.19 16.65
N GLN A 102 -20.01 -14.69 16.29
CA GLN A 102 -19.81 -13.71 15.23
C GLN A 102 -18.59 -14.09 14.39
N VAL A 103 -18.69 -13.83 13.08
CA VAL A 103 -17.60 -13.99 12.12
C VAL A 103 -17.44 -12.68 11.37
N ILE A 104 -16.24 -12.12 11.36
CA ILE A 104 -15.94 -10.82 10.77
C ILE A 104 -14.85 -11.01 9.71
N PHE A 105 -15.17 -10.67 8.46
CA PHE A 105 -14.22 -10.73 7.36
C PHE A 105 -13.49 -9.39 7.21
N THR A 106 -12.17 -9.43 7.34
CA THR A 106 -11.24 -8.31 7.22
C THR A 106 -10.09 -8.64 6.26
N THR A 107 -10.42 -9.33 5.17
CA THR A 107 -9.47 -9.93 4.20
C THR A 107 -8.82 -8.94 3.25
N GLY A 108 -9.25 -7.67 3.25
CA GLY A 108 -8.76 -6.66 2.32
C GLY A 108 -9.13 -6.96 0.85
N SER A 109 -8.37 -6.40 -0.08
CA SER A 109 -8.52 -6.59 -1.53
C SER A 109 -7.20 -7.13 -2.11
N PRO A 110 -7.04 -8.46 -2.25
CA PRO A 110 -5.79 -9.04 -2.76
C PRO A 110 -5.69 -8.98 -4.30
N PHE A 111 -6.74 -8.55 -4.98
CA PHE A 111 -6.82 -8.56 -6.44
C PHE A 111 -6.51 -7.21 -7.06
N ASP A 112 -5.79 -7.26 -8.18
CA ASP A 112 -5.47 -6.11 -9.01
C ASP A 112 -6.60 -5.73 -9.96
N ARG A 113 -6.53 -4.50 -10.46
CA ARG A 113 -7.40 -4.00 -11.52
C ARG A 113 -6.64 -3.98 -12.83
N ASN A 114 -7.00 -4.89 -13.73
CA ASN A 114 -6.46 -4.91 -15.08
C ASN A 114 -6.87 -3.64 -15.86
N LEU A 115 -5.98 -3.17 -16.71
CA LEU A 115 -6.18 -2.10 -17.69
C LEU A 115 -7.14 -2.51 -18.81
N GLY A 116 -7.19 -3.80 -19.15
CA GLY A 116 -8.05 -4.33 -20.20
C GLY A 116 -7.58 -3.96 -21.59
N ILE A 117 -6.26 -3.84 -21.80
CA ILE A 117 -5.65 -3.42 -23.07
C ILE A 117 -4.88 -4.56 -23.74
N SER A 118 -4.71 -4.47 -25.06
CA SER A 118 -3.87 -5.42 -25.79
C SER A 118 -2.42 -5.35 -25.30
N GLY A 119 -1.82 -6.51 -25.06
CA GLY A 119 -0.43 -6.62 -24.60
C GLY A 119 -0.23 -6.57 -23.08
N GLU A 120 -1.29 -6.40 -22.28
CA GLU A 120 -1.21 -6.34 -20.81
C GLU A 120 -0.64 -7.62 -20.16
N HIS A 121 -0.69 -8.75 -20.85
CA HIS A 121 -0.16 -10.04 -20.37
C HIS A 121 1.25 -10.36 -20.90
N LEU A 122 1.89 -9.45 -21.62
CA LEU A 122 3.26 -9.65 -22.12
C LEU A 122 4.27 -9.64 -20.96
N GLU A 123 5.40 -10.30 -21.16
CA GLU A 123 6.53 -10.23 -20.23
C GLU A 123 6.97 -8.78 -20.02
N GLY A 124 7.22 -8.40 -18.76
CA GLY A 124 7.51 -7.02 -18.36
C GLY A 124 6.28 -6.16 -18.05
N SER A 125 5.06 -6.66 -18.31
CA SER A 125 3.81 -6.04 -17.86
C SER A 125 3.37 -6.66 -16.53
N HIS A 126 3.43 -5.89 -15.45
CA HIS A 126 3.17 -6.34 -14.08
C HIS A 126 2.23 -5.40 -13.35
N SER A 127 1.51 -5.92 -12.36
CA SER A 127 0.74 -5.06 -11.47
C SER A 127 1.65 -4.34 -10.47
N ALA A 128 1.22 -3.17 -10.01
CA ALA A 128 1.93 -2.47 -8.94
C ALA A 128 1.92 -3.28 -7.64
N THR A 129 0.82 -4.00 -7.35
CA THR A 129 0.71 -4.85 -6.16
C THR A 129 1.72 -5.99 -6.19
N GLU A 130 1.97 -6.60 -7.36
CA GLU A 130 3.02 -7.63 -7.52
C GLU A 130 4.40 -7.08 -7.17
N PHE A 131 4.76 -5.90 -7.71
CA PHE A 131 6.06 -5.27 -7.46
C PHE A 131 6.22 -4.85 -6.00
N VAL A 132 5.16 -4.29 -5.41
CA VAL A 132 5.10 -3.90 -3.99
C VAL A 132 5.27 -5.10 -3.07
N ALA A 133 4.51 -6.15 -3.33
CA ALA A 133 4.54 -7.36 -2.53
C ALA A 133 5.92 -8.05 -2.65
N TRP A 134 6.52 -8.05 -3.85
CA TRP A 134 7.87 -8.56 -4.09
C TRP A 134 8.92 -7.80 -3.25
N TYR A 135 9.00 -6.47 -3.36
CA TYR A 135 10.02 -5.73 -2.61
C TYR A 135 9.80 -5.73 -1.09
N ASN A 136 8.56 -5.95 -0.64
CA ASN A 136 8.24 -6.11 0.79
C ASN A 136 8.38 -7.57 1.29
N GLY A 137 8.77 -8.52 0.43
CA GLY A 137 9.01 -9.90 0.82
C GLY A 137 7.73 -10.68 1.14
N HIS A 138 6.62 -10.36 0.49
CA HIS A 138 5.40 -11.15 0.58
C HIS A 138 5.66 -12.56 -0.01
N PRO A 139 5.36 -13.66 0.71
CA PRO A 139 5.69 -15.03 0.29
C PRO A 139 5.20 -15.39 -1.13
N ASP A 140 3.95 -15.07 -1.47
CA ASP A 140 3.38 -15.35 -2.80
C ASP A 140 4.09 -14.64 -3.97
N PHE A 141 4.89 -13.61 -3.68
CA PHE A 141 5.56 -12.79 -4.70
C PHE A 141 7.08 -12.79 -4.56
N ALA A 142 7.65 -13.48 -3.58
CA ALA A 142 9.09 -13.48 -3.30
C ALA A 142 9.93 -14.02 -4.46
N ASP A 143 9.38 -14.96 -5.23
CA ASP A 143 10.05 -15.56 -6.39
C ASP A 143 9.77 -14.81 -7.71
N ARG A 144 8.98 -13.73 -7.67
CA ARG A 144 8.69 -12.92 -8.87
C ARG A 144 9.98 -12.29 -9.41
N GLN A 145 10.06 -12.27 -10.74
CA GLN A 145 11.18 -11.71 -11.47
C GLN A 145 10.71 -10.45 -12.19
N PHE A 146 11.51 -9.40 -12.12
CA PHE A 146 11.29 -8.15 -12.82
C PHE A 146 12.53 -7.85 -13.67
N ASP A 147 12.35 -7.69 -14.99
CA ASP A 147 13.44 -7.28 -15.88
C ASP A 147 13.77 -5.79 -15.69
N LEU A 148 14.67 -5.51 -14.75
CA LEU A 148 15.22 -4.17 -14.51
C LEU A 148 16.49 -3.88 -15.33
N THR A 149 16.77 -4.67 -16.38
CA THR A 149 17.89 -4.41 -17.29
C THR A 149 17.57 -3.35 -18.35
N ARG A 150 16.30 -2.92 -18.41
CA ARG A 150 15.82 -1.85 -19.30
C ARG A 150 15.99 -0.49 -18.65
N GLU A 151 16.19 0.52 -19.48
CA GLU A 151 16.38 1.90 -18.99
C GLU A 151 15.07 2.63 -18.70
N ASN A 152 13.95 2.20 -19.29
CA ASN A 152 12.67 2.90 -19.23
C ASN A 152 11.61 2.02 -18.56
N VAL A 153 10.94 2.55 -17.55
CA VAL A 153 9.80 1.91 -16.88
C VAL A 153 8.59 2.84 -16.91
N VAL A 154 7.42 2.28 -17.18
CA VAL A 154 6.15 3.01 -17.17
C VAL A 154 5.28 2.46 -16.05
N VAL A 155 4.79 3.36 -15.19
CA VAL A 155 3.84 3.10 -14.11
C VAL A 155 2.53 3.78 -14.47
N VAL A 156 1.43 3.02 -14.54
CA VAL A 156 0.12 3.57 -14.90
C VAL A 156 -0.70 3.82 -13.63
N GLY A 157 -1.09 5.08 -13.42
CA GLY A 157 -1.89 5.50 -12.28
C GLY A 157 -1.28 6.68 -11.51
N MET A 158 -2.13 7.48 -10.87
CA MET A 158 -1.75 8.69 -10.11
C MET A 158 -2.18 8.58 -8.65
N GLY A 159 -1.98 7.43 -8.03
CA GLY A 159 -2.24 7.20 -6.59
C GLY A 159 -0.95 6.92 -5.82
N ASN A 160 -1.03 6.85 -4.49
CA ASN A 160 0.15 6.62 -3.64
C ASN A 160 0.94 5.35 -4.00
N VAL A 161 0.27 4.26 -4.39
CA VAL A 161 0.98 3.03 -4.79
C VAL A 161 1.84 3.25 -6.04
N ALA A 162 1.36 4.01 -7.03
CA ALA A 162 2.16 4.35 -8.21
C ALA A 162 3.36 5.23 -7.83
N MET A 163 3.15 6.14 -6.88
CA MET A 163 4.20 6.96 -6.30
C MET A 163 5.25 6.11 -5.58
N ASP A 164 4.84 5.12 -4.80
CA ASP A 164 5.75 4.19 -4.10
C ASP A 164 6.60 3.39 -5.09
N VAL A 165 5.99 2.81 -6.12
CA VAL A 165 6.72 2.07 -7.17
C VAL A 165 7.78 2.97 -7.83
N ALA A 166 7.39 4.18 -8.23
CA ALA A 166 8.31 5.12 -8.85
C ALA A 166 9.44 5.54 -7.91
N ARG A 167 9.12 5.79 -6.63
CA ARG A 167 10.09 6.15 -5.59
C ARG A 167 11.13 5.06 -5.38
N ILE A 168 10.71 3.80 -5.27
CA ILE A 168 11.63 2.66 -5.14
C ILE A 168 12.56 2.54 -6.35
N LEU A 169 12.06 2.77 -7.57
CA LEU A 169 12.88 2.73 -8.78
C LEU A 169 13.85 3.92 -8.91
N CYS A 170 13.51 5.07 -8.30
CA CYS A 170 14.33 6.28 -8.34
C CYS A 170 15.41 6.32 -7.26
N LYS A 171 15.18 5.73 -6.08
CA LYS A 171 16.09 5.76 -4.93
C LYS A 171 17.39 4.98 -5.15
N THR A 172 18.46 5.45 -4.53
CA THR A 172 19.77 4.77 -4.58
C THR A 172 19.74 3.46 -3.80
N HIS A 173 20.69 2.56 -4.08
CA HIS A 173 20.84 1.34 -3.30
C HIS A 173 21.09 1.64 -1.81
N ALA A 174 21.86 2.69 -1.49
CA ALA A 174 22.17 3.06 -0.11
C ALA A 174 20.91 3.52 0.65
N GLU A 175 20.06 4.33 0.02
CA GLU A 175 18.77 4.75 0.60
C GLU A 175 17.87 3.55 0.90
N LEU A 176 17.83 2.57 0.00
CA LEU A 176 16.98 1.38 0.15
C LEU A 176 17.56 0.36 1.12
N ALA A 177 18.87 0.17 1.16
CA ALA A 177 19.54 -0.78 2.06
C ALA A 177 19.41 -0.40 3.55
N ALA A 178 19.07 0.86 3.84
CA ALA A 178 18.79 1.34 5.20
C ALA A 178 17.34 1.03 5.68
N THR A 179 16.54 0.35 4.87
CA THR A 179 15.11 0.06 5.13
C THR A 179 14.87 -1.43 5.44
N ASP A 180 13.60 -1.82 5.63
CA ASP A 180 13.19 -3.23 5.78
C ASP A 180 12.86 -3.93 4.45
N MET A 181 13.33 -3.40 3.31
CA MET A 181 13.16 -4.02 2.00
C MET A 181 13.73 -5.43 1.96
N ALA A 182 13.06 -6.34 1.24
CA ALA A 182 13.52 -7.71 1.10
C ALA A 182 14.88 -7.79 0.37
N ASP A 183 15.82 -8.56 0.94
CA ASP A 183 17.19 -8.68 0.42
C ASP A 183 17.26 -9.12 -1.05
N HIS A 184 16.34 -9.98 -1.49
CA HIS A 184 16.30 -10.42 -2.89
C HIS A 184 15.97 -9.26 -3.83
N ALA A 185 15.05 -8.38 -3.44
CA ALA A 185 14.70 -7.20 -4.21
C ALA A 185 15.83 -6.17 -4.21
N LEU A 186 16.49 -5.96 -3.05
CA LEU A 186 17.66 -5.08 -2.96
C LEU A 186 18.78 -5.49 -3.92
N ARG A 187 19.08 -6.80 -4.01
CA ARG A 187 20.10 -7.33 -4.94
C ARG A 187 19.75 -7.07 -6.41
N VAL A 188 18.49 -7.24 -6.78
CA VAL A 188 18.01 -6.97 -8.16
C VAL A 188 18.06 -5.47 -8.44
N LEU A 189 17.60 -4.62 -7.51
CA LEU A 189 17.59 -3.16 -7.66
C LEU A 189 19.01 -2.57 -7.71
N GLN A 190 19.98 -3.16 -7.01
CA GLN A 190 21.39 -2.77 -7.10
C GLN A 190 21.94 -2.93 -8.53
N GLN A 191 21.44 -3.90 -9.29
CA GLN A 191 21.86 -4.18 -10.67
C GLN A 191 20.97 -3.50 -11.71
N SER A 192 19.96 -2.73 -11.27
CA SER A 192 19.01 -2.04 -12.14
C SER A 192 19.71 -1.07 -13.09
N LYS A 193 19.31 -1.12 -14.36
CA LYS A 193 19.71 -0.16 -15.40
C LYS A 193 18.67 0.93 -15.62
N VAL A 194 17.59 0.95 -14.84
CA VAL A 194 16.52 1.94 -14.97
C VAL A 194 17.08 3.35 -14.79
N ARG A 195 16.80 4.20 -15.77
CA ARG A 195 17.17 5.61 -15.83
C ARG A 195 15.94 6.50 -15.86
N ASN A 196 14.91 6.09 -16.57
CA ASN A 196 13.70 6.88 -16.78
C ASN A 196 12.49 6.14 -16.23
N VAL A 197 11.78 6.77 -15.31
CA VAL A 197 10.53 6.28 -14.76
C VAL A 197 9.42 7.22 -15.18
N TYR A 198 8.36 6.71 -15.79
CA TYR A 198 7.22 7.49 -16.25
C TYR A 198 5.99 7.11 -15.43
N ILE A 199 5.38 8.06 -14.73
CA ILE A 199 4.06 7.88 -14.10
C ILE A 199 3.02 8.49 -15.04
N LEU A 200 2.08 7.69 -15.51
CA LEU A 200 1.05 8.12 -16.48
C LEU A 200 -0.31 8.29 -15.82
N GLY A 201 -0.84 9.50 -15.92
CA GLY A 201 -2.18 9.89 -15.50
C GLY A 201 -3.13 9.96 -16.68
N ARG A 202 -4.33 9.42 -16.54
CA ARG A 202 -5.41 9.53 -17.53
C ARG A 202 -6.27 10.80 -17.40
N ARG A 203 -5.91 11.69 -16.47
CA ARG A 203 -6.61 12.94 -16.11
C ARG A 203 -5.55 13.97 -15.68
N GLY A 204 -5.98 15.21 -15.44
CA GLY A 204 -5.13 16.29 -14.99
C GLY A 204 -4.71 16.23 -13.51
N PRO A 205 -3.86 17.18 -13.07
CA PRO A 205 -3.32 17.23 -11.71
C PRO A 205 -4.39 17.31 -10.61
N ALA A 206 -5.50 18.02 -10.86
CA ALA A 206 -6.57 18.19 -9.88
C ALA A 206 -7.35 16.91 -9.56
N GLN A 207 -7.24 15.86 -10.40
CA GLN A 207 -7.91 14.58 -10.17
C GLN A 207 -6.93 13.47 -9.76
N ALA A 208 -5.67 13.80 -9.50
CA ALA A 208 -4.71 12.86 -9.00
C ALA A 208 -5.07 12.41 -7.59
N ALA A 209 -4.86 11.13 -7.31
CA ALA A 209 -5.25 10.47 -6.05
C ALA A 209 -4.08 10.30 -5.07
N PHE A 210 -2.89 10.79 -5.41
CA PHE A 210 -1.79 10.86 -4.46
C PHE A 210 -2.07 11.90 -3.38
N THR A 211 -1.46 11.77 -2.22
CA THR A 211 -1.61 12.73 -1.12
C THR A 211 -0.42 13.70 -1.02
N PRO A 212 -0.57 14.83 -0.29
CA PRO A 212 0.44 15.89 -0.28
C PRO A 212 1.83 15.48 0.19
N PRO A 213 2.00 14.62 1.22
CA PRO A 213 3.32 14.11 1.59
C PRO A 213 4.01 13.36 0.43
N GLU A 214 3.28 12.49 -0.26
CA GLU A 214 3.80 11.55 -1.23
C GLU A 214 4.27 12.25 -2.51
N ILE A 215 3.53 13.26 -2.98
CA ILE A 215 4.00 14.06 -4.12
C ILE A 215 5.20 14.92 -3.74
N LYS A 216 5.24 15.46 -2.52
CA LYS A 216 6.34 16.30 -2.06
C LYS A 216 7.65 15.52 -1.94
N GLU A 217 7.58 14.30 -1.41
CA GLU A 217 8.74 13.40 -1.24
C GLU A 217 9.41 13.04 -2.58
N MET A 218 8.70 13.09 -3.71
CA MET A 218 9.31 12.89 -5.03
C MET A 218 10.43 13.89 -5.30
N GLY A 219 10.38 15.07 -4.70
CA GLY A 219 11.37 16.12 -4.93
C GLY A 219 12.71 15.92 -4.22
N GLU A 220 12.82 14.90 -3.36
CA GLU A 220 13.89 14.75 -2.37
C GLU A 220 14.93 13.66 -2.72
N PHE A 221 14.89 13.12 -3.95
CA PHE A 221 15.84 12.09 -4.40
C PHE A 221 17.28 12.59 -4.48
N GLU A 222 18.24 11.74 -4.08
CA GLU A 222 19.67 12.00 -4.27
C GLU A 222 20.04 12.00 -5.76
N GLU A 223 19.63 10.97 -6.49
CA GLU A 223 20.09 10.68 -7.86
C GLU A 223 19.01 10.78 -8.95
N ALA A 224 17.81 11.26 -8.62
CA ALA A 224 16.74 11.46 -9.60
C ALA A 224 16.21 12.90 -9.62
N ASP A 225 15.93 13.41 -10.82
CA ASP A 225 15.16 14.65 -11.02
C ASP A 225 13.69 14.32 -11.30
N VAL A 226 12.79 15.18 -10.82
CA VAL A 226 11.36 15.10 -11.13
C VAL A 226 11.02 16.11 -12.20
N ASN A 227 10.34 15.64 -13.24
CA ASN A 227 10.00 16.40 -14.42
C ASN A 227 8.48 16.35 -14.66
N VAL A 228 7.89 17.54 -14.79
CA VAL A 228 6.50 17.73 -15.22
C VAL A 228 6.54 18.75 -16.35
N LEU A 229 5.80 18.49 -17.44
CA LEU A 229 5.71 19.48 -18.51
C LEU A 229 4.84 20.66 -18.06
N ALA A 230 5.26 21.89 -18.38
CA ALA A 230 4.54 23.10 -17.99
C ALA A 230 3.08 23.09 -18.45
N GLU A 231 2.82 22.58 -19.66
CA GLU A 231 1.48 22.45 -20.22
C GLU A 231 0.60 21.44 -19.48
N GLU A 232 1.17 20.33 -19.01
CA GLU A 232 0.46 19.28 -18.28
C GLU A 232 0.22 19.62 -16.80
N ALA A 233 0.95 20.60 -16.26
CA ALA A 233 0.76 21.10 -14.90
C ALA A 233 -0.36 22.17 -14.79
N MET A 234 -0.82 22.70 -15.93
CA MET A 234 -1.92 23.66 -15.95
C MET A 234 -3.25 22.97 -15.70
N LEU A 235 -4.17 23.67 -15.03
CA LEU A 235 -5.54 23.20 -14.88
C LEU A 235 -6.39 23.70 -16.04
N ASP A 236 -7.22 22.82 -16.59
CA ASP A 236 -8.30 23.23 -17.48
C ASP A 236 -9.39 24.01 -16.70
N VAL A 237 -10.27 24.69 -17.44
CA VAL A 237 -11.32 25.54 -16.87
C VAL A 237 -12.26 24.78 -15.93
N ALA A 238 -12.60 23.53 -16.27
CA ALA A 238 -13.50 22.73 -15.44
C ALA A 238 -12.79 22.26 -14.16
N SER A 239 -11.53 21.85 -14.26
CA SER A 239 -10.69 21.49 -13.13
C SER A 239 -10.49 22.65 -12.16
N GLN A 240 -10.23 23.86 -12.67
CA GLN A 240 -10.10 25.06 -11.85
C GLN A 240 -11.41 25.39 -11.13
N ALA A 241 -12.55 25.39 -11.84
CA ALA A 241 -13.85 25.66 -11.24
C ALA A 241 -14.22 24.65 -10.13
N LEU A 242 -13.90 23.36 -10.32
CA LEU A 242 -14.12 22.32 -9.30
C LEU A 242 -13.24 22.52 -8.07
N LEU A 243 -11.98 22.92 -8.28
CA LEU A 243 -11.04 23.19 -7.20
C LEU A 243 -11.50 24.39 -6.37
N ASP A 244 -11.93 25.46 -7.03
CA ASP A 244 -12.42 26.68 -6.38
C ASP A 244 -13.71 26.42 -5.60
N ALA A 245 -14.61 25.57 -6.13
CA ALA A 245 -15.86 25.21 -5.49
C ALA A 245 -15.69 24.27 -4.29
N SER A 246 -14.78 23.30 -4.38
CA SER A 246 -14.56 22.31 -3.31
C SER A 246 -13.71 22.85 -2.15
N GLN A 247 -12.78 23.77 -2.44
CA GLN A 247 -11.77 24.26 -1.50
C GLN A 247 -10.99 23.13 -0.78
N ASP A 248 -10.82 21.98 -1.42
CA ASP A 248 -10.07 20.88 -0.84
C ASP A 248 -8.59 21.24 -0.69
N LYS A 249 -8.17 21.43 0.56
CA LYS A 249 -6.80 21.81 0.92
C LYS A 249 -5.77 20.78 0.47
N ASN A 250 -6.12 19.50 0.39
CA ASN A 250 -5.18 18.48 -0.06
C ASN A 250 -4.99 18.55 -1.57
N THR A 251 -6.07 18.63 -2.33
CA THR A 251 -5.99 18.83 -3.79
C THR A 251 -5.24 20.12 -4.14
N LEU A 252 -5.48 21.23 -3.44
CA LEU A 252 -4.73 22.48 -3.64
C LEU A 252 -3.22 22.30 -3.44
N LYS A 253 -2.79 21.60 -2.38
CA LYS A 253 -1.37 21.31 -2.12
C LYS A 253 -0.77 20.40 -3.20
N ASN A 254 -1.52 19.40 -3.64
CA ASN A 254 -1.11 18.49 -4.70
C ASN A 254 -0.85 19.23 -6.01
N VAL A 255 -1.81 20.06 -6.45
CA VAL A 255 -1.68 20.87 -7.65
C VAL A 255 -0.49 21.82 -7.54
N ALA A 256 -0.35 22.50 -6.39
CA ALA A 256 0.78 23.40 -6.17
C ALA A 256 2.14 22.68 -6.24
N ALA A 257 2.24 21.45 -5.72
CA ALA A 257 3.47 20.65 -5.80
C ALA A 257 3.78 20.27 -7.26
N VAL A 258 2.78 19.82 -8.03
CA VAL A 258 2.94 19.50 -9.47
C VAL A 258 3.41 20.73 -10.26
N GLN A 259 2.78 21.89 -10.03
CA GLN A 259 3.15 23.15 -10.68
C GLN A 259 4.57 23.59 -10.29
N ALA A 260 4.97 23.39 -9.03
CA ALA A 260 6.33 23.67 -8.59
C ALA A 260 7.37 22.79 -9.30
N TYR A 261 7.07 21.50 -9.55
CA TYR A 261 7.96 20.64 -10.34
C TYR A 261 8.05 21.06 -11.80
N ALA A 262 6.98 21.60 -12.38
CA ALA A 262 6.98 22.01 -13.78
C ALA A 262 7.88 23.22 -14.09
N VAL A 263 8.19 24.04 -13.07
CA VAL A 263 9.10 25.19 -13.18
C VAL A 263 10.47 24.92 -12.54
N ARG A 264 10.68 23.74 -11.95
CA ARG A 264 11.94 23.37 -11.31
C ARG A 264 13.00 23.10 -12.38
N GLU A 265 14.19 23.66 -12.18
CA GLU A 265 15.32 23.37 -13.06
C GLU A 265 15.77 21.91 -12.93
N ASN A 266 15.94 21.23 -14.06
CA ASN A 266 16.46 19.87 -14.12
C ASN A 266 17.97 19.87 -13.90
N GLN A 267 18.43 19.19 -12.85
CA GLN A 267 19.83 19.17 -12.44
C GLN A 267 20.67 18.14 -13.22
N ARG A 268 20.06 17.45 -14.18
CA ARG A 268 20.65 16.38 -14.99
C ARG A 268 21.21 15.24 -14.15
N LYS A 269 20.49 14.90 -13.09
CA LYS A 269 20.77 13.72 -12.27
C LYS A 269 20.70 12.45 -13.12
N PRO A 270 21.42 11.38 -12.73
CA PRO A 270 21.55 10.17 -13.54
C PRO A 270 20.23 9.40 -13.73
N ARG A 271 19.17 9.71 -12.96
CA ARG A 271 17.81 9.19 -13.16
C ARG A 271 16.81 10.32 -13.32
N GLN A 272 15.72 10.02 -13.99
CA GLN A 272 14.68 10.98 -14.34
C GLN A 272 13.30 10.36 -14.07
N LEU A 273 12.53 11.00 -13.19
CA LEU A 273 11.12 10.72 -12.98
C LEU A 273 10.29 11.70 -13.82
N TYR A 274 9.44 11.18 -14.68
CA TYR A 274 8.51 11.94 -15.49
C TYR A 274 7.09 11.69 -15.01
N ILE A 275 6.41 12.73 -14.54
CA ILE A 275 5.00 12.63 -14.14
C ILE A 275 4.18 13.26 -15.26
N ARG A 276 3.39 12.44 -15.95
CA ARG A 276 2.66 12.83 -17.17
C ARG A 276 1.17 12.90 -16.93
N PHE A 277 0.56 14.03 -17.25
CA PHE A 277 -0.89 14.25 -17.17
C PHE A 277 -1.49 14.50 -18.57
N LEU A 278 -2.82 14.57 -18.63
CA LEU A 278 -3.59 14.99 -19.80
C LEU A 278 -4.20 16.36 -19.56
#